data_AF-L9WCX2-F1
#
_entry.id   AF-L9WCX2-F1
#
_cell.length_a   1.000
_cell.length_b   1.000
_cell.length_c   1.000
_cell.angle_alpha   90.00
_cell.angle_beta   90.00
_cell.angle_gamma   90.00
#
_symmetry.space_group_name_H-M   'P 1'
#
loop_
_entity.id
_entity.type
_entity.pdbx_description
1 polymer ?
#
loop_
_entity_poly.entity_id
_entity_poly.type
_entity_poly.pdbx_seq_one_letter_code
_entity_poly.pdbx_strand_id
1 'polypeptide(L)'
;MKKIELETPIEEMSEADLRETFSQVMEAHESNVEELEDLEEQAGNAAEYSAKLEELEGDLEVAASYFSTKASEVTNIDEELLAERFSMGELVEMAGRADEAAADFSETCENCTTPQECEEDGECKEGDESVFADKPQKSPKFSADKLEDRKEAAKSRMKSIGGISL
;
A
#
# COMPACT_ATOMS: atom_id res chain seq x y z
N MET A 1 2.24 6.95 45.73
CA MET A 1 1.51 7.25 46.99
C MET A 1 2.08 6.46 48.15
N LYS A 2 3.14 7.00 48.74
CA LYS A 2 3.71 6.57 50.01
C LYS A 2 2.70 6.83 51.12
N LYS A 3 2.44 5.78 51.90
CA LYS A 3 1.59 5.82 53.09
C LYS A 3 2.48 5.55 54.30
N ILE A 4 2.18 6.22 55.39
CA ILE A 4 2.84 5.97 56.67
C ILE A 4 1.86 5.16 57.50
N GLU A 5 2.30 3.97 57.88
CA GLU A 5 1.56 3.09 58.77
C GLU A 5 2.07 3.33 60.19
N LEU A 6 1.15 3.62 61.11
CA LEU A 6 1.46 3.83 62.51
C LEU A 6 1.29 2.50 63.25
N GLU A 7 2.38 2.01 63.86
CA GLU A 7 2.34 0.78 64.67
C GLU A 7 1.69 1.02 66.06
N THR A 8 1.76 2.25 66.56
CA THR A 8 1.17 2.68 67.84
C THR A 8 0.12 3.77 67.63
N PRO A 9 -1.01 3.75 68.39
CA PRO A 9 -1.98 4.82 68.37
C PRO A 9 -1.34 6.16 68.77
N ILE A 10 -1.73 7.25 68.10
CA ILE A 10 -1.20 8.61 68.32
C ILE A 10 -1.29 9.03 69.79
N GLU A 11 -2.34 8.58 70.50
CA GLU A 11 -2.59 8.89 71.92
C GLU A 11 -1.57 8.24 72.88
N GLU A 12 -0.89 7.19 72.44
CA GLU A 12 0.08 6.42 73.22
C GLU A 12 1.55 6.75 72.84
N MET A 13 1.75 7.58 71.82
CA MET A 13 3.07 7.97 71.32
C MET A 13 3.73 9.03 72.20
N SER A 14 5.06 8.96 72.34
CA SER A 14 5.80 10.01 73.01
C SER A 14 5.87 11.28 72.15
N GLU A 15 6.12 12.43 72.76
CA GLU A 15 6.25 13.70 72.01
C GLU A 15 7.42 13.65 71.00
N ALA A 16 8.44 12.82 71.26
CA ALA A 16 9.54 12.60 70.32
C ALA A 16 9.08 11.80 69.09
N ASP A 17 8.33 10.72 69.30
CA ASP A 17 7.81 9.86 68.22
C ASP A 17 6.77 10.60 67.38
N LEU A 18 5.97 11.48 67.99
CA LEU A 18 5.02 12.35 67.29
C LEU A 18 5.72 13.36 66.37
N ARG A 19 6.88 13.89 66.78
CA ARG A 19 7.68 14.79 65.93
C ARG A 19 8.34 14.02 64.80
N GLU A 20 8.84 12.82 65.07
CA GLU A 20 9.45 11.97 64.04
C GLU A 20 8.43 11.54 62.98
N THR A 21 7.27 11.04 63.40
CA THR A 21 6.18 10.68 62.47
C THR A 21 5.67 11.89 61.69
N PHE A 22 5.59 13.08 62.30
CA PHE A 22 5.27 14.30 61.57
C PHE A 22 6.32 14.64 60.50
N SER A 23 7.61 14.52 60.82
CA SER A 23 8.69 14.69 59.83
C SER A 23 8.58 13.68 58.68
N GLN A 24 8.31 12.41 58.98
CA GLN A 24 8.08 11.39 57.97
C GLN A 24 6.87 11.70 57.10
N VAL A 25 5.77 12.20 57.68
CA VAL A 25 4.55 12.61 56.93
C VAL A 25 4.86 13.74 55.97
N MET A 26 5.64 14.74 56.39
CA MET A 26 6.04 15.84 55.52
C MET A 26 6.92 15.34 54.36
N GLU A 27 7.89 14.46 54.62
CA GLU A 27 8.75 13.87 53.60
C GLU A 27 7.95 12.98 52.62
N ALA A 28 7.02 12.17 53.13
CA ALA A 28 6.14 11.36 52.30
C ALA A 28 5.19 12.23 51.47
N HIS A 29 4.71 13.36 52.01
CA HIS A 29 3.90 14.32 51.28
C HIS A 29 4.69 14.99 50.15
N GLU A 30 5.88 15.53 50.42
CA GLU A 30 6.75 16.13 49.40
C GLU A 30 7.05 15.13 48.28
N SER A 31 7.45 13.91 48.64
CA SER A 31 7.70 12.88 47.64
C SER A 31 6.46 12.46 46.85
N ASN A 32 5.27 12.48 47.46
CA ASN A 32 4.02 12.19 46.75
C ASN A 32 3.63 13.32 45.79
N VAL A 33 3.94 14.58 46.12
CA VAL A 33 3.72 15.73 45.24
C VAL A 33 4.64 15.64 44.04
N GLU A 34 5.94 15.36 44.24
CA GLU A 34 6.89 15.14 43.14
C GLU A 34 6.45 13.97 42.24
N GLU A 35 6.08 12.82 42.82
CA GLU A 35 5.56 11.68 42.05
C GLU A 35 4.30 12.03 41.23
N LEU A 36 3.46 12.93 41.73
CA LEU A 36 2.24 13.35 41.05
C LEU A 36 2.54 14.32 39.90
N GLU A 37 3.45 15.27 40.10
CA GLU A 37 3.91 16.18 39.04
C GLU A 37 4.55 15.41 37.89
N ASP A 38 5.41 14.43 38.19
CA ASP A 38 6.03 13.54 37.18
C ASP A 38 4.97 12.75 36.40
N LEU A 39 3.94 12.23 37.08
CA LEU A 39 2.85 11.50 36.44
C LEU A 39 1.97 12.40 35.56
N GLU A 40 1.71 13.63 35.99
CA GLU A 40 0.97 14.63 35.20
C GLU A 40 1.76 15.01 33.93
N GLU A 41 3.08 15.20 34.04
CA GLU A 41 3.94 15.45 32.88
C GLU A 41 3.93 14.25 31.91
N GLN A 42 4.08 13.03 32.42
CA GLN A 42 4.03 11.82 31.60
C GLN A 42 2.66 11.64 30.92
N ALA A 43 1.56 11.93 31.62
CA ALA A 43 0.22 11.87 31.06
C ALA A 43 0.00 12.93 29.97
N GLY A 44 0.51 14.16 30.18
CA GLY A 44 0.51 15.22 29.17
C GLY A 44 1.28 14.81 27.91
N ASN A 45 2.50 14.30 28.09
CA ASN A 45 3.32 13.79 26.99
C ASN A 45 2.63 12.63 26.25
N ALA A 46 2.02 11.70 26.97
CA ALA A 46 1.29 10.57 26.36
C ALA A 46 0.11 11.04 25.50
N ALA A 47 -0.63 12.07 25.94
CA ALA A 47 -1.73 12.66 25.17
C ALA A 47 -1.22 13.37 23.90
N GLU A 48 -0.08 14.03 23.95
CA GLU A 48 0.55 14.61 22.76
C GLU A 48 1.01 13.54 21.77
N TYR A 49 1.59 12.44 22.25
CA TYR A 49 1.99 11.32 21.40
C TYR A 49 0.79 10.62 20.77
N SER A 50 -0.32 10.46 21.51
CA SER A 50 -1.54 9.88 20.93
C SER A 50 -2.12 10.77 19.84
N ALA A 51 -2.17 12.09 20.03
CA ALA A 51 -2.66 13.01 19.01
C ALA A 51 -1.78 12.98 17.74
N LYS A 52 -0.44 12.95 17.91
CA LYS A 52 0.50 12.83 16.78
C LYS A 52 0.37 11.48 16.07
N LEU A 53 0.09 10.40 16.80
CA LEU A 53 -0.13 9.08 16.20
C LEU A 53 -1.40 9.07 15.35
N GLU A 54 -2.51 9.62 15.84
CA GLU A 54 -3.74 9.73 15.05
C GLU A 54 -3.53 10.56 13.76
N GLU A 55 -2.77 11.66 13.84
CA GLU A 55 -2.40 12.46 12.67
C GLU A 55 -1.56 11.65 11.67
N LEU A 56 -0.52 10.96 12.14
CA LEU A 56 0.35 10.12 11.31
C LEU A 56 -0.39 8.93 10.68
N GLU A 57 -1.34 8.32 11.40
CA GLU A 57 -2.18 7.24 10.88
C GLU A 57 -3.11 7.74 9.77
N GLY A 58 -3.70 8.94 9.94
CA GLY A 58 -4.49 9.59 8.89
C GLY A 58 -3.67 9.92 7.65
N ASP A 59 -2.46 10.47 7.83
CA ASP A 59 -1.54 10.75 6.72
C ASP A 59 -1.13 9.47 5.99
N LEU A 60 -0.91 8.37 6.72
CA LEU A 60 -0.58 7.06 6.15
C LEU A 60 -1.74 6.52 5.32
N GLU A 61 -2.98 6.61 5.81
CA GLU A 61 -4.17 6.16 5.07
C GLU A 61 -4.36 6.93 3.76
N VAL A 62 -4.23 8.26 3.81
CA VAL A 62 -4.32 9.12 2.62
C VAL A 62 -3.23 8.76 1.61
N ALA A 63 -1.99 8.59 2.10
CA ALA A 63 -0.87 8.28 1.24
C ALA A 63 -0.97 6.85 0.66
N ALA A 64 -1.42 5.87 1.45
CA ALA A 64 -1.66 4.50 0.99
C ALA A 64 -2.74 4.44 -0.09
N SER A 65 -3.85 5.17 0.08
CA SER A 65 -4.87 5.32 -0.95
C SER A 65 -4.25 5.90 -2.23
N TYR A 66 -3.54 7.02 -2.15
CA TYR A 66 -2.90 7.65 -3.31
C TYR A 66 -1.97 6.70 -4.08
N PHE A 67 -1.07 6.01 -3.38
CA PHE A 67 -0.13 5.10 -4.06
C PHE A 67 -0.80 3.80 -4.53
N SER A 68 -1.84 3.31 -3.85
CA SER A 68 -2.61 2.15 -4.32
C SER A 68 -3.35 2.44 -5.62
N THR A 69 -3.99 3.61 -5.75
CA THR A 69 -4.61 4.07 -7.00
C THR A 69 -3.57 4.18 -8.11
N LYS A 70 -2.41 4.77 -7.83
CA LYS A 70 -1.32 4.90 -8.81
C LYS A 70 -0.70 3.57 -9.23
N ALA A 71 -0.52 2.65 -8.29
CA ALA A 71 -0.05 1.31 -8.60
C ALA A 71 -1.10 0.49 -9.38
N SER A 72 -2.40 0.69 -9.11
CA SER A 72 -3.51 0.07 -9.84
C SER A 72 -3.53 0.47 -11.32
N GLU A 73 -3.30 1.76 -11.63
CA GLU A 73 -3.24 2.28 -13.00
C GLU A 73 -2.25 1.50 -13.90
N VAL A 74 -1.18 0.96 -13.33
CA VAL A 74 -0.16 0.21 -14.07
C VAL A 74 -0.30 -1.28 -13.96
N THR A 75 -0.61 -1.78 -12.76
CA THR A 75 -0.68 -3.22 -12.52
C THR A 75 -2.02 -3.81 -12.96
N ASN A 76 -3.05 -2.99 -13.16
CA ASN A 76 -4.44 -3.41 -13.37
C ASN A 76 -4.94 -4.34 -12.25
N ILE A 77 -4.42 -4.14 -11.03
CA ILE A 77 -4.85 -4.84 -9.82
C ILE A 77 -5.72 -3.89 -9.01
N ASP A 78 -6.76 -4.43 -8.37
CA ASP A 78 -7.66 -3.67 -7.52
C ASP A 78 -6.91 -2.90 -6.41
N GLU A 79 -7.30 -1.65 -6.20
CA GLU A 79 -6.72 -0.73 -5.21
C GLU A 79 -6.84 -1.28 -3.79
N GLU A 80 -7.98 -1.89 -3.45
CA GLU A 80 -8.21 -2.50 -2.13
C GLU A 80 -7.26 -3.68 -1.91
N LEU A 81 -7.04 -4.49 -2.95
CA LEU A 81 -6.14 -5.64 -2.87
C LEU A 81 -4.67 -5.19 -2.77
N LEU A 82 -4.31 -4.08 -3.42
CA LEU A 82 -2.97 -3.51 -3.33
C LEU A 82 -2.71 -2.91 -1.95
N ALA A 83 -3.66 -2.15 -1.41
CA ALA A 83 -3.56 -1.57 -0.07
C ALA A 83 -3.51 -2.64 1.04
N GLU A 84 -4.24 -3.75 0.90
CA GLU A 84 -4.22 -4.84 1.89
C GLU A 84 -2.97 -5.71 1.85
N ARG A 85 -2.34 -5.89 0.68
CA ARG A 85 -1.29 -6.90 0.47
C ARG A 85 0.11 -6.36 0.35
N PHE A 86 0.26 -5.07 0.06
CA PHE A 86 1.56 -4.44 -0.12
C PHE A 86 1.82 -3.40 0.96
N SER A 87 3.07 -3.35 1.40
CA SER A 87 3.51 -2.29 2.30
C SER A 87 3.56 -0.96 1.56
N MET A 88 3.44 0.14 2.30
CA MET A 88 3.51 1.49 1.76
C MET A 88 4.76 1.73 0.90
N GLY A 89 5.93 1.22 1.33
CA GLY A 89 7.17 1.33 0.55
C GLY A 89 7.10 0.62 -0.80
N GLU A 90 6.44 -0.53 -0.87
CA GLU A 90 6.26 -1.27 -2.13
C GLU A 90 5.23 -0.57 -3.05
N LEU A 91 4.18 0.02 -2.48
CA LEU A 91 3.21 0.83 -3.22
C LEU A 91 3.89 2.07 -3.84
N VAL A 92 4.76 2.75 -3.08
CA VAL A 92 5.55 3.88 -3.58
C VAL A 92 6.46 3.47 -4.73
N GLU A 93 7.15 2.33 -4.63
CA GLU A 93 7.99 1.84 -5.74
C GLU A 93 7.17 1.49 -6.99
N MET A 94 5.99 0.88 -6.82
CA MET A 94 5.11 0.55 -7.93
C MET A 94 4.53 1.81 -8.58
N ALA A 95 4.14 2.80 -7.79
CA ALA A 95 3.70 4.11 -8.28
C ALA A 95 4.84 4.89 -8.95
N GLY A 96 6.07 4.81 -8.44
CA GLY A 96 7.24 5.43 -9.09
C GLY A 96 7.52 4.84 -10.47
N ARG A 97 7.43 3.51 -10.60
CA ARG A 97 7.49 2.84 -11.92
C ARG A 97 6.33 3.24 -12.83
N ALA A 98 5.18 3.60 -12.25
CA ALA A 98 4.05 4.08 -13.02
C ALA A 98 4.29 5.47 -13.61
N ASP A 99 4.82 6.38 -12.81
CA ASP A 99 5.17 7.72 -13.26
C ASP A 99 6.29 7.67 -14.32
N GLU A 100 7.28 6.78 -14.17
CA GLU A 100 8.31 6.52 -15.18
C GLU A 100 7.71 5.99 -16.49
N ALA A 101 6.83 4.99 -16.43
CA ALA A 101 6.18 4.43 -17.61
C ALA A 101 5.25 5.43 -18.32
N ALA A 102 4.57 6.30 -17.57
CA ALA A 102 3.75 7.39 -18.11
C ALA A 102 4.61 8.47 -18.78
N ALA A 103 5.78 8.79 -18.20
CA ALA A 103 6.74 9.72 -18.79
C ALA A 103 7.32 9.17 -20.11
N ASP A 104 7.70 7.89 -20.16
CA ASP A 104 8.18 7.23 -21.38
C ASP A 104 7.12 7.20 -22.47
N PHE A 105 5.84 6.98 -22.12
CA PHE A 105 4.74 7.03 -23.09
C PHE A 105 4.49 8.45 -23.63
N SER A 106 4.69 9.47 -22.80
CA SER A 106 4.60 10.88 -23.20
C SER A 106 5.73 11.30 -24.13
N GLU A 107 6.99 10.91 -23.87
CA GLU A 107 8.13 11.20 -24.76
C GLU A 107 8.03 10.45 -26.10
N THR A 108 7.44 9.25 -26.12
CA THR A 108 7.25 8.50 -27.38
C THR A 108 6.11 9.08 -28.26
N CYS A 109 5.33 10.03 -27.75
CA CYS A 109 4.19 10.64 -28.44
C CYS A 109 4.47 12.07 -28.95
N GLU A 110 5.73 12.56 -28.93
CA GLU A 110 6.10 13.86 -29.54
C GLU A 110 6.06 13.84 -31.09
N ASN A 111 5.85 12.68 -31.72
CA ASN A 111 5.68 12.55 -33.16
C ASN A 111 4.23 12.17 -33.58
N CYS A 112 3.27 12.31 -32.68
CA CYS A 112 1.84 12.12 -32.95
C CYS A 112 1.13 13.47 -33.17
N THR A 113 1.70 14.30 -34.05
CA THR A 113 0.98 15.38 -34.74
C THR A 113 0.81 14.86 -36.17
N THR A 114 -0.40 14.51 -36.62
CA THR A 114 -1.43 15.49 -36.98
C THR A 114 -2.85 14.91 -36.85
N PRO A 115 -3.85 15.73 -36.50
CA PRO A 115 -5.18 15.56 -37.08
C PRO A 115 -5.02 15.86 -38.57
N GLN A 116 -5.12 14.85 -39.42
CA GLN A 116 -5.20 15.07 -40.86
C GLN A 116 -6.53 15.77 -41.13
N GLU A 117 -6.51 17.11 -41.18
CA GLU A 117 -7.52 17.88 -41.88
C GLU A 117 -7.45 17.44 -43.34
N CYS A 118 -8.44 16.65 -43.75
CA CYS A 118 -8.70 16.41 -45.15
C CYS A 118 -9.26 17.72 -45.72
N GLU A 119 -8.39 18.57 -46.28
CA GLU A 119 -8.85 19.61 -47.18
C GLU A 119 -9.54 18.94 -48.38
N GLU A 120 -10.75 19.40 -48.66
CA GLU A 120 -11.51 19.05 -49.84
C GLU A 120 -10.64 19.34 -51.08
N ASP A 121 -10.56 18.36 -51.98
CA ASP A 121 -10.07 18.47 -53.36
C ASP A 121 -8.55 18.28 -53.59
N GLY A 122 -8.10 17.01 -53.66
CA GLY A 122 -6.84 16.70 -54.35
C GLY A 122 -6.22 15.32 -54.13
N GLU A 123 -6.64 14.34 -54.95
CA GLU A 123 -5.93 13.09 -55.31
C GLU A 123 -5.15 12.34 -54.20
N CYS A 124 -5.80 11.35 -53.58
CA CYS A 124 -5.13 10.31 -52.80
C CYS A 124 -4.33 9.39 -53.74
N LYS A 125 -3.00 9.48 -53.74
CA LYS A 125 -2.13 8.48 -54.39
C LYS A 125 -2.12 7.20 -53.55
N GLU A 126 -2.58 6.10 -54.15
CA GLU A 126 -2.38 4.74 -53.67
C GLU A 126 -0.88 4.47 -53.48
N GLY A 127 -0.49 4.12 -52.25
CA GLY A 127 0.90 3.81 -51.94
C GLY A 127 1.15 3.38 -50.50
N ASP A 128 0.20 2.69 -49.85
CA ASP A 128 0.44 2.09 -48.53
C ASP A 128 0.96 0.65 -48.70
N GLU A 129 2.25 0.53 -49.01
CA GLU A 129 2.99 -0.70 -48.74
C GLU A 129 3.16 -0.84 -47.22
N SER A 130 2.23 -1.56 -46.59
CA SER A 130 2.29 -1.81 -45.15
C SER A 130 3.58 -2.56 -44.79
N VAL A 131 4.39 -1.98 -43.90
CA VAL A 131 5.65 -2.56 -43.36
C VAL A 131 5.42 -3.87 -42.57
N PHE A 132 4.15 -4.27 -42.38
CA PHE A 132 3.75 -5.51 -41.74
C PHE A 132 3.54 -6.68 -42.71
N ALA A 133 3.49 -6.45 -44.03
CA ALA A 133 3.30 -7.51 -45.03
C ALA A 133 4.55 -8.40 -45.21
N ASP A 134 5.74 -7.90 -44.88
CA ASP A 134 7.02 -8.57 -45.15
C ASP A 134 7.58 -9.42 -43.99
N LYS A 135 6.85 -9.57 -42.88
CA LYS A 135 7.30 -10.49 -41.82
C LYS A 135 7.05 -11.94 -42.28
N PRO A 136 8.07 -12.82 -42.31
CA PRO A 136 7.85 -14.22 -42.64
C PRO A 136 6.87 -14.81 -41.62
N GLN A 137 5.74 -15.30 -42.13
CA GLN A 137 4.71 -15.98 -41.32
C GLN A 137 5.38 -17.11 -40.52
N LYS A 138 5.52 -16.92 -39.19
CA LYS A 138 6.03 -17.94 -38.27
C LYS A 138 5.03 -19.06 -37.99
N SER A 139 3.81 -18.95 -38.51
CA SER A 139 2.84 -20.04 -38.47
C SER A 139 3.30 -21.16 -39.42
N PRO A 140 3.24 -22.43 -38.99
CA PRO A 140 3.51 -23.53 -39.89
C PRO A 140 2.56 -23.43 -41.09
N LYS A 141 3.10 -23.37 -42.32
CA LYS A 141 2.29 -23.41 -43.54
C LYS A 141 1.44 -24.68 -43.52
N PHE A 142 0.15 -24.53 -43.29
CA PHE A 142 -0.77 -25.65 -43.23
C PHE A 142 -1.23 -25.99 -44.64
N SER A 143 -0.65 -27.06 -45.21
CA SER A 143 -1.16 -27.63 -46.46
C SER A 143 -2.50 -28.33 -46.19
N ALA A 144 -3.50 -28.06 -47.04
CA ALA A 144 -4.84 -28.64 -46.95
C ALA A 144 -4.82 -30.19 -46.99
N ASP A 145 -3.76 -30.78 -47.55
CA ASP A 145 -3.60 -32.23 -47.67
C ASP A 145 -3.42 -32.97 -46.34
N LYS A 146 -3.12 -32.27 -45.23
CA LYS A 146 -2.92 -32.89 -43.90
C LYS A 146 -4.03 -32.57 -42.90
N LEU A 147 -5.15 -32.04 -43.38
CA LEU A 147 -6.24 -31.57 -42.52
C LEU A 147 -7.04 -32.75 -41.93
N GLU A 148 -7.21 -33.83 -42.70
CA GLU A 148 -7.91 -35.03 -42.23
C GLU A 148 -7.10 -35.85 -41.21
N ASP A 149 -5.80 -36.05 -41.45
CA ASP A 149 -4.89 -36.70 -40.48
C ASP A 149 -4.89 -36.00 -39.11
N ARG A 150 -5.02 -34.66 -39.13
CA ARG A 150 -5.06 -33.84 -37.91
C ARG A 150 -6.41 -33.90 -37.22
N LYS A 151 -7.51 -33.92 -37.97
CA LYS A 151 -8.85 -34.16 -37.39
C LYS A 151 -8.89 -35.52 -36.71
N GLU A 152 -8.27 -36.54 -37.30
CA GLU A 152 -8.21 -37.88 -36.73
C GLU A 152 -7.31 -37.93 -35.48
N ALA A 153 -6.15 -37.27 -35.50
CA ALA A 153 -5.28 -37.10 -34.33
C ALA A 153 -5.94 -36.26 -33.20
N ALA A 154 -6.73 -35.25 -33.54
CA ALA A 154 -7.49 -34.46 -32.56
C ALA A 154 -8.63 -35.29 -31.94
N LYS A 155 -9.33 -36.09 -32.77
CA LYS A 155 -10.36 -37.03 -32.29
C LYS A 155 -9.78 -38.11 -31.39
N SER A 156 -8.60 -38.65 -31.70
CA SER A 156 -7.95 -39.65 -30.85
C SER A 156 -7.49 -39.06 -29.50
N ARG A 157 -6.97 -37.82 -29.50
CA ARG A 157 -6.64 -37.09 -28.28
C ARG A 157 -7.87 -36.79 -27.42
N MET A 158 -8.98 -36.36 -28.03
CA MET A 158 -10.24 -36.14 -27.31
C MET A 158 -10.79 -37.43 -26.69
N LYS A 159 -10.69 -38.57 -27.41
CA LYS A 159 -11.08 -39.88 -26.86
C LYS A 159 -10.20 -40.37 -25.71
N SER A 160 -8.93 -39.92 -25.64
CA SER A 160 -8.01 -40.28 -24.56
C SER A 160 -8.24 -39.49 -23.27
N ILE A 161 -8.97 -38.37 -23.35
CA ILE A 161 -9.43 -37.61 -22.18
C ILE A 161 -10.74 -38.27 -21.73
N GLY A 162 -10.62 -39.24 -20.81
CA GLY A 162 -11.75 -40.00 -20.31
C GLY A 162 -12.84 -39.09 -19.76
N GLY A 163 -14.03 -39.12 -20.38
CA GLY A 163 -15.23 -38.43 -19.89
C GLY A 163 -16.07 -37.70 -20.92
N ILE A 164 -15.59 -37.48 -22.15
CA ILE A 164 -16.37 -36.81 -23.21
C ILE A 164 -16.76 -37.85 -24.27
N SER A 165 -17.98 -38.35 -24.17
CA SER A 165 -18.66 -39.08 -25.26
C SER A 165 -19.09 -38.06 -26.33
N LEU A 166 -18.56 -38.20 -27.55
CA LEU A 166 -19.11 -37.57 -28.76
C LEU A 166 -20.14 -38.51 -29.38
#